data_AF-A0A1X1BMG5-F1
#
_entry.id   AF-A0A1X1BMG5-F1
#
_cell.length_a   1.000
_cell.length_b   1.000
_cell.length_c   1.000
_cell.angle_alpha   90.00
_cell.angle_beta   90.00
_cell.angle_gamma   90.00
#
_symmetry.space_group_name_H-M   'P 1'
#
loop_
_entity.id
_entity.type
_entity.pdbx_description
1 polymer ?
#
loop_
_entity_poly.entity_id
_entity_poly.type
_entity_poly.pdbx_seq_one_letter_code
_entity_poly.pdbx_strand_id
1 'polypeptide(L)'
;MAGFKLYKAILAFLAVVNLMGCGALGTDLPQEVDPTNGVSADYVTNDVETKSEVDGDTSEDDDESDEESESDEEDDGDEGDESVDASESDVVANGDGQPQNAEPSTGTSTGSSAHNPGHVPGGLAGDCDEVCESGQRRFQLILDHIADYTPKSTSLLSFKDVVSGLKGRSDIRVPADIAKELANIQGYSVYYSLARKIARYIGSMLFNGKYNDIPAAGEGKGRMRVTNNGMVAYILEALGMCCRLRAL
;
A
#
# COMPACT_ATOMS: atom_id res chain seq x y z
N MET A 1 39.52 13.14 -24.28
CA MET A 1 39.66 12.44 -22.98
C MET A 1 39.40 13.37 -21.78
N ALA A 2 38.24 14.05 -21.71
CA ALA A 2 37.93 15.01 -20.63
C ALA A 2 36.79 14.55 -19.68
N GLY A 3 36.03 13.50 -20.04
CA GLY A 3 34.88 13.02 -19.25
C GLY A 3 35.23 12.23 -17.98
N PHE A 4 36.46 11.73 -17.87
CA PHE A 4 36.87 10.85 -16.77
C PHE A 4 37.19 11.59 -15.45
N LYS A 5 37.22 12.93 -15.45
CA LYS A 5 37.52 13.70 -14.22
C LYS A 5 36.26 14.11 -13.45
N LEU A 6 35.12 14.20 -14.12
CA LEU A 6 33.87 14.64 -13.49
C LEU A 6 33.26 13.56 -12.58
N TYR A 7 33.28 12.29 -13.01
CA TYR A 7 32.67 11.21 -12.22
C TYR A 7 33.39 10.96 -10.88
N LYS A 8 34.72 11.15 -10.83
CA LYS A 8 35.48 11.06 -9.57
C LYS A 8 35.11 12.16 -8.58
N ALA A 9 34.82 13.37 -9.06
CA ALA A 9 34.39 14.48 -8.20
C ALA A 9 32.99 14.23 -7.61
N ILE A 10 32.08 13.66 -8.41
CA ILE A 10 30.71 13.34 -7.96
C ILE A 10 30.73 12.21 -6.92
N LEU A 11 31.51 11.15 -7.14
CA LEU A 11 31.65 10.05 -6.18
C LEU A 11 32.30 10.49 -4.86
N ALA A 12 33.32 11.35 -4.93
CA ALA A 12 33.95 11.90 -3.73
C ALA A 12 32.97 12.78 -2.93
N PHE A 13 32.13 13.57 -3.60
CA PHE A 13 31.13 14.40 -2.95
C PHE A 13 30.05 13.56 -2.24
N LEU A 14 29.54 12.50 -2.89
CA LEU A 14 28.56 11.58 -2.28
C LEU A 14 29.12 10.84 -1.05
N ALA A 15 30.41 10.47 -1.07
CA ALA A 15 31.06 9.86 0.08
C ALA A 15 31.15 10.81 1.29
N VAL A 16 31.45 12.10 1.05
CA VAL A 16 31.53 13.11 2.12
C VAL A 16 30.16 13.43 2.71
N VAL A 17 29.12 13.51 1.87
CA VAL A 17 27.74 13.75 2.34
C VAL A 17 27.25 12.59 3.23
N ASN A 18 27.55 11.34 2.87
CA ASN A 18 27.22 10.18 3.72
C ASN A 18 28.04 10.16 5.04
N LEU A 19 29.29 10.63 5.03
CA LEU A 19 30.08 10.69 6.26
C LEU A 19 29.60 11.78 7.23
N MET A 20 29.11 12.90 6.71
CA MET A 20 28.57 13.99 7.55
C MET A 20 27.13 13.74 8.03
N GLY A 21 26.38 12.83 7.39
CA GLY A 21 24.99 12.52 7.73
C GLY A 21 24.77 11.57 8.93
N CYS A 22 25.82 10.96 9.48
CA CYS A 22 25.69 9.97 10.57
C CYS A 22 26.16 10.47 11.95
N GLY A 23 26.35 11.77 12.15
CA GLY A 23 26.74 12.35 13.43
C GLY A 23 25.60 13.05 14.16
N ALA A 24 25.26 12.56 15.35
CA ALA A 24 24.50 13.22 16.43
C ALA A 24 22.96 13.08 16.46
N LEU A 25 22.51 11.96 17.01
CA LEU A 25 21.50 11.99 18.08
C LEU A 25 22.03 11.17 19.25
N GLY A 26 22.79 11.85 20.13
CA GLY A 26 23.04 11.38 21.48
C GLY A 26 21.78 11.61 22.31
N THR A 27 21.14 10.54 22.74
CA THR A 27 20.15 10.59 23.82
C THR A 27 20.89 10.41 25.13
N ASP A 28 21.06 11.53 25.85
CA ASP A 28 21.28 11.56 27.29
C ASP A 28 20.21 10.70 27.96
N LEU A 29 20.66 9.60 28.58
CA LEU A 29 19.85 8.76 29.46
C LEU A 29 20.02 9.28 30.89
N PRO A 30 18.94 9.68 31.59
CA PRO A 30 19.03 9.96 33.01
C PRO A 30 19.29 8.67 33.79
N GLN A 31 20.30 8.76 34.65
CA GLN A 31 20.69 7.78 35.64
C GLN A 31 19.59 7.65 36.70
N GLU A 32 18.73 6.63 36.61
CA GLU A 32 17.84 6.25 37.73
C GLU A 32 18.45 5.12 38.56
N VAL A 33 18.91 5.55 39.74
CA VAL A 33 18.86 4.95 41.07
C VAL A 33 18.31 3.51 41.17
N ASP A 34 19.19 2.64 41.65
CA ASP A 34 18.90 1.32 42.24
C ASP A 34 18.07 1.45 43.54
N PRO A 35 17.00 0.66 43.69
CA PRO A 35 16.88 -0.06 44.95
C PRO A 35 16.46 -1.52 44.75
N THR A 36 17.41 -2.41 45.03
CA THR A 36 17.24 -3.62 45.85
C THR A 36 15.79 -3.97 46.23
N ASN A 37 15.20 -4.95 45.57
CA ASN A 37 14.35 -5.94 46.25
C ASN A 37 14.18 -7.18 45.38
N GLY A 38 14.68 -8.30 45.89
CA GLY A 38 14.73 -9.57 45.17
C GLY A 38 13.37 -10.25 45.03
N VAL A 39 13.22 -10.93 43.90
CA VAL A 39 12.50 -12.21 43.81
C VAL A 39 13.23 -13.05 42.77
N SER A 40 13.61 -14.24 43.21
CA SER A 40 14.25 -15.31 42.46
C SER A 40 13.38 -15.78 41.28
N ALA A 41 13.99 -15.91 40.11
CA ALA A 41 13.52 -16.82 39.06
C ALA A 41 14.73 -17.28 38.24
N ASP A 42 15.14 -18.51 38.49
CA ASP A 42 16.12 -19.25 37.71
C ASP A 42 15.68 -19.32 36.24
N TYR A 43 16.44 -18.70 35.34
CA TYR A 43 16.43 -19.05 33.92
C TYR A 43 17.84 -19.42 33.50
N VAL A 44 17.98 -20.72 33.29
CA VAL A 44 19.13 -21.43 32.72
C VAL A 44 19.50 -20.77 31.39
N THR A 45 20.63 -20.07 31.35
CA THR A 45 21.31 -19.67 30.13
C THR A 45 22.10 -20.87 29.60
N ASN A 46 21.68 -21.41 28.46
CA ASN A 46 22.50 -22.31 27.67
C ASN A 46 23.50 -21.47 26.88
N ASP A 47 24.71 -21.37 27.40
CA ASP A 47 25.91 -20.96 26.66
C ASP A 47 26.13 -21.93 25.49
N VAL A 48 25.93 -21.45 24.27
CA VAL A 48 26.48 -22.09 23.06
C VAL A 48 27.64 -21.23 22.59
N GLU A 49 28.82 -21.55 23.09
CA GLU A 49 30.09 -21.16 22.46
C GLU A 49 30.11 -21.75 21.03
N THR A 50 30.19 -20.89 20.03
CA THR A 50 30.58 -21.27 18.67
C THR A 50 31.87 -20.52 18.30
N LYS A 51 32.98 -21.08 18.80
CA LYS A 51 34.26 -21.16 18.06
C LYS A 51 34.00 -21.95 16.76
N SER A 52 34.66 -21.76 15.64
CA SER A 52 35.84 -20.99 15.24
C SER A 52 35.97 -21.20 13.72
N GLU A 53 36.52 -20.20 13.02
CA GLU A 53 37.49 -20.32 11.92
C GLU A 53 37.27 -21.43 10.88
N VAL A 54 36.83 -21.04 9.68
CA VAL A 54 37.07 -21.78 8.43
C VAL A 54 37.76 -20.82 7.45
N ASP A 55 39.09 -20.88 7.47
CA ASP A 55 39.92 -20.66 6.29
C ASP A 55 39.79 -21.89 5.39
N GLY A 56 39.69 -21.69 4.08
CA GLY A 56 40.00 -22.76 3.14
C GLY A 56 39.16 -22.81 1.87
N ASP A 57 39.84 -22.45 0.80
CA ASP A 57 39.84 -23.13 -0.48
C ASP A 57 38.80 -22.73 -1.54
N THR A 58 39.32 -21.86 -2.41
CA THR A 58 39.08 -21.79 -3.84
C THR A 58 39.04 -23.19 -4.48
N SER A 59 37.89 -23.59 -5.02
CA SER A 59 37.84 -24.53 -6.14
C SER A 59 37.03 -23.89 -7.25
N GLU A 60 37.75 -23.49 -8.29
CA GLU A 60 37.24 -23.31 -9.64
C GLU A 60 36.79 -24.70 -10.10
N ASP A 61 35.50 -24.89 -10.32
CA ASP A 61 34.99 -26.02 -11.09
C ASP A 61 33.90 -25.49 -12.04
N ASP A 62 34.27 -25.55 -13.31
CA ASP A 62 33.42 -25.46 -14.49
C ASP A 62 32.17 -26.35 -14.32
N ASP A 63 30.99 -25.76 -14.52
CA ASP A 63 29.84 -26.51 -15.01
C ASP A 63 29.05 -25.62 -15.98
N GLU A 64 29.53 -25.62 -17.23
CA GLU A 64 28.80 -25.20 -18.42
C GLU A 64 27.64 -26.18 -18.63
N SER A 65 26.52 -25.95 -17.95
CA SER A 65 25.27 -26.67 -18.20
C SER A 65 24.41 -25.86 -19.18
N ASP A 66 24.71 -26.02 -20.48
CA ASP A 66 23.81 -25.74 -21.59
C ASP A 66 22.61 -26.68 -21.50
N GLU A 67 21.51 -26.21 -20.91
CA GLU A 67 20.21 -26.87 -20.98
C GLU A 67 19.32 -26.05 -21.93
N GLU A 68 19.56 -26.29 -23.22
CA GLU A 68 18.64 -25.99 -24.32
C GLU A 68 17.33 -26.75 -24.05
N SER A 69 16.34 -26.06 -23.48
CA SER A 69 14.95 -26.54 -23.48
C SER A 69 14.24 -25.98 -24.71
N GLU A 70 14.45 -26.64 -25.84
CA GLU A 70 13.52 -26.60 -26.96
C GLU A 70 12.27 -27.38 -26.56
N SER A 71 11.18 -26.67 -26.30
CA SER A 71 9.84 -27.24 -26.33
C SER A 71 9.08 -26.58 -27.46
N ASP A 72 9.30 -27.13 -28.66
CA ASP A 72 8.30 -27.17 -29.72
C ASP A 72 7.06 -27.88 -29.18
N GLU A 73 5.94 -27.17 -29.05
CA GLU A 73 4.65 -27.75 -29.43
C GLU A 73 3.84 -26.65 -30.12
N GLU A 74 3.69 -26.86 -31.43
CA GLU A 74 2.76 -26.17 -32.30
C GLU A 74 1.33 -26.43 -31.82
N ASP A 75 0.58 -25.38 -31.48
CA ASP A 75 -0.87 -25.44 -31.32
C ASP A 75 -1.50 -24.76 -32.53
N ASP A 76 -1.60 -25.57 -33.59
CA ASP A 76 -2.39 -25.28 -34.77
C ASP A 76 -3.88 -25.40 -34.45
N GLY A 77 -4.56 -24.26 -34.49
CA GLY A 77 -5.90 -24.19 -35.07
C GLY A 77 -7.07 -24.14 -34.09
N ASP A 78 -7.65 -22.95 -33.97
CA ASP A 78 -9.11 -22.83 -34.09
C ASP A 78 -9.47 -21.44 -34.61
N GLU A 79 -9.57 -21.32 -35.93
CA GLU A 79 -10.30 -20.21 -36.56
C GLU A 79 -11.80 -20.48 -36.45
N GLY A 80 -12.34 -20.20 -35.26
CA GLY A 80 -13.78 -20.10 -35.02
C GLY A 80 -14.35 -18.82 -35.62
N ASP A 81 -14.61 -18.85 -36.93
CA ASP A 81 -15.57 -17.98 -37.63
C ASP A 81 -16.97 -18.26 -37.08
N GLU A 82 -17.42 -17.45 -36.12
CA GLU A 82 -18.85 -17.30 -35.83
C GLU A 82 -19.33 -15.92 -36.26
N SER A 83 -19.60 -15.84 -37.56
CA SER A 83 -20.55 -14.93 -38.18
C SER A 83 -21.97 -15.17 -37.63
N VAL A 84 -22.36 -14.41 -36.59
CA VAL A 84 -23.76 -14.31 -36.14
C VAL A 84 -24.31 -12.90 -36.30
N ASP A 85 -24.94 -12.75 -37.47
CA ASP A 85 -26.26 -12.18 -37.71
C ASP A 85 -26.57 -10.76 -37.18
N ALA A 86 -26.54 -9.83 -38.13
CA ALA A 86 -27.09 -8.50 -38.02
C ALA A 86 -28.61 -8.55 -37.85
N SER A 87 -29.08 -8.39 -36.61
CA SER A 87 -30.46 -7.97 -36.36
C SER A 87 -30.56 -6.46 -36.44
N GLU A 88 -30.75 -5.96 -37.66
CA GLU A 88 -31.34 -4.64 -37.89
C GLU A 88 -32.76 -4.63 -37.31
N SER A 89 -32.96 -3.91 -36.21
CA SER A 89 -34.29 -3.45 -35.81
C SER A 89 -34.35 -1.93 -35.95
N ASP A 90 -34.66 -1.53 -37.18
CA ASP A 90 -35.48 -0.37 -37.48
C ASP A 90 -36.76 -0.47 -36.63
N VAL A 91 -37.11 0.56 -35.85
CA VAL A 91 -38.50 0.86 -35.41
C VAL A 91 -38.51 2.19 -34.60
N VAL A 92 -39.01 3.21 -35.30
CA VAL A 92 -39.77 4.42 -34.89
C VAL A 92 -39.06 5.61 -34.24
N ALA A 93 -38.85 6.62 -35.10
CA ALA A 93 -39.00 8.04 -34.76
C ALA A 93 -40.45 8.37 -34.40
N ASN A 94 -40.67 8.97 -33.22
CA ASN A 94 -41.65 10.05 -32.98
C ASN A 94 -41.71 10.39 -31.48
N GLY A 95 -41.58 11.68 -31.14
CA GLY A 95 -41.95 12.13 -29.80
C GLY A 95 -41.37 13.47 -29.36
N ASP A 96 -41.63 14.53 -30.11
CA ASP A 96 -41.69 15.89 -29.57
C ASP A 96 -42.58 15.91 -28.31
N GLY A 97 -42.03 16.36 -27.18
CA GLY A 97 -42.71 16.27 -25.88
C GLY A 97 -42.08 17.09 -24.77
N GLN A 98 -42.01 18.41 -24.99
CA GLN A 98 -42.16 19.52 -24.04
C GLN A 98 -41.79 19.36 -22.54
N PRO A 99 -41.08 20.34 -21.93
CA PRO A 99 -40.65 20.30 -20.54
C PRO A 99 -41.83 20.59 -19.58
N GLN A 100 -41.93 19.83 -18.49
CA GLN A 100 -42.81 20.15 -17.36
C GLN A 100 -42.01 20.34 -16.07
N ASN A 101 -41.98 21.60 -15.65
CA ASN A 101 -41.77 22.03 -14.27
C ASN A 101 -42.70 21.27 -13.32
N ALA A 102 -42.13 20.64 -12.29
CA ALA A 102 -42.87 20.30 -11.06
C ALA A 102 -41.89 20.15 -9.87
N GLU A 103 -41.55 21.28 -9.25
CA GLU A 103 -41.42 21.34 -7.78
C GLU A 103 -42.78 21.84 -7.22
N PRO A 104 -43.08 21.77 -5.90
CA PRO A 104 -42.54 20.93 -4.83
C PRO A 104 -43.68 20.22 -4.06
N SER A 105 -43.53 18.93 -3.71
CA SER A 105 -44.46 18.26 -2.79
C SER A 105 -43.92 18.28 -1.37
N THR A 106 -44.28 19.34 -0.65
CA THR A 106 -44.45 19.35 0.81
C THR A 106 -45.48 18.29 1.22
N GLY A 107 -45.13 17.41 2.17
CA GLY A 107 -46.11 16.47 2.73
C GLY A 107 -45.55 15.46 3.74
N THR A 108 -45.54 15.89 5.01
CA THR A 108 -45.93 15.10 6.22
C THR A 108 -45.32 13.72 6.49
N SER A 109 -44.60 13.62 7.61
CA SER A 109 -45.06 12.80 8.75
C SER A 109 -44.10 12.91 9.93
N THR A 110 -44.42 13.84 10.84
CA THR A 110 -43.98 13.86 12.23
C THR A 110 -44.43 12.57 12.94
N GLY A 111 -43.51 11.62 13.07
CA GLY A 111 -43.63 10.49 14.00
C GLY A 111 -42.67 10.69 15.17
N SER A 112 -43.14 11.41 16.19
CA SER A 112 -42.43 11.60 17.46
C SER A 112 -42.34 10.27 18.21
N SER A 113 -41.23 9.55 18.02
CA SER A 113 -40.82 8.51 18.98
C SER A 113 -39.90 9.16 20.01
N ALA A 114 -40.50 9.54 21.14
CA ALA A 114 -39.79 10.01 22.32
C ALA A 114 -39.03 8.84 22.98
N HIS A 115 -37.96 8.39 22.34
CA HIS A 115 -36.90 7.69 23.04
C HIS A 115 -36.06 8.74 23.75
N ASN A 116 -36.19 8.79 25.07
CA ASN A 116 -35.23 9.44 25.95
C ASN A 116 -33.81 9.06 25.50
N PRO A 117 -32.98 10.00 25.00
CA PRO A 117 -31.56 9.75 24.93
C PRO A 117 -31.11 9.69 26.39
N GLY A 118 -30.95 8.48 26.90
CA GLY A 118 -30.21 8.25 28.13
C GLY A 118 -28.93 9.06 28.00
N HIS A 119 -28.78 10.03 28.89
CA HIS A 119 -27.59 10.82 29.08
C HIS A 119 -26.43 9.85 29.31
N VAL A 120 -25.76 9.46 28.22
CA VAL A 120 -24.49 8.75 28.28
C VAL A 120 -23.52 9.77 28.86
N PRO A 121 -22.89 9.52 30.01
CA PRO A 121 -22.03 10.49 30.65
C PRO A 121 -20.92 10.88 29.68
N GLY A 122 -20.93 12.17 29.31
CA GLY A 122 -20.00 12.81 28.39
C GLY A 122 -18.61 12.93 28.98
N GLY A 123 -17.93 11.80 29.14
CA GLY A 123 -16.49 11.71 29.38
C GLY A 123 -15.84 11.01 28.19
N LEU A 124 -14.74 11.59 27.69
CA LEU A 124 -13.81 11.02 26.69
C LEU A 124 -14.10 11.26 25.20
N ALA A 125 -14.86 12.29 24.83
CA ALA A 125 -14.93 12.72 23.43
C ALA A 125 -13.73 13.60 22.99
N GLY A 126 -12.91 14.11 23.93
CA GLY A 126 -11.82 15.04 23.62
C GLY A 126 -10.50 14.40 23.19
N ASP A 127 -10.18 13.20 23.68
CA ASP A 127 -8.84 12.61 23.44
C ASP A 127 -8.72 11.86 22.11
N CYS A 128 -9.86 11.48 21.49
CA CYS A 128 -9.82 10.80 20.20
C CYS A 128 -9.41 11.77 19.07
N ASP A 129 -9.71 13.05 19.19
CA ASP A 129 -9.53 14.01 18.09
C ASP A 129 -8.05 14.28 17.84
N GLU A 130 -7.24 14.53 18.87
CA GLU A 130 -5.81 14.82 18.70
C GLU A 130 -5.02 13.60 18.18
N VAL A 131 -5.31 12.40 18.71
CA VAL A 131 -4.68 11.16 18.24
C VAL A 131 -5.05 10.89 16.78
N CYS A 132 -6.31 11.14 16.40
CA CYS A 132 -6.76 10.96 15.02
C CYS A 132 -6.13 11.98 14.07
N GLU A 133 -5.96 13.25 14.49
CA GLU A 133 -5.29 14.28 13.69
C GLU A 133 -3.81 13.95 13.43
N SER A 134 -3.08 13.50 14.45
CA SER A 134 -1.69 13.05 14.31
C SER A 134 -1.58 11.87 13.33
N GLY A 135 -2.48 10.89 13.47
CA GLY A 135 -2.59 9.75 12.56
C GLY A 135 -2.89 10.16 11.12
N GLN A 136 -3.82 11.09 10.92
CA GLN A 136 -4.18 11.64 9.61
C GLN A 136 -3.01 12.38 8.96
N ARG A 137 -2.26 13.19 9.71
CA ARG A 137 -1.08 13.89 9.18
C ARG A 137 -0.01 12.90 8.72
N ARG A 138 0.25 11.84 9.49
CA ARG A 138 1.18 10.78 9.10
C ARG A 138 0.70 10.01 7.88
N PHE A 139 -0.60 9.74 7.81
CA PHE A 139 -1.21 9.11 6.65
C PHE A 139 -0.99 9.94 5.37
N GLN A 140 -1.10 11.27 5.45
CA GLN A 140 -0.83 12.14 4.30
C GLN A 140 0.62 12.03 3.80
N LEU A 141 1.59 12.00 4.72
CA LEU A 141 3.00 11.80 4.34
C LEU A 141 3.22 10.45 3.64
N ILE A 142 2.52 9.41 4.09
CA ILE A 142 2.54 8.09 3.45
C ILE A 142 1.93 8.16 2.04
N LEU A 143 0.81 8.86 1.86
CA LEU A 143 0.21 9.04 0.53
C LEU A 143 1.16 9.77 -0.43
N ASP A 144 1.80 10.84 0.02
CA ASP A 144 2.74 11.60 -0.79
C ASP A 144 3.96 10.74 -1.17
N HIS A 145 4.51 9.97 -0.23
CA HIS A 145 5.60 9.02 -0.49
C HIS A 145 5.21 7.94 -1.50
N ILE A 146 4.01 7.36 -1.36
CA ILE A 146 3.49 6.34 -2.29
C ILE A 146 3.30 6.94 -3.69
N ALA A 147 2.82 8.18 -3.79
CA ALA A 147 2.55 8.85 -5.07
C ALA A 147 3.83 9.19 -5.84
N ASP A 148 4.92 9.50 -5.14
CA ASP A 148 6.23 9.81 -5.73
C ASP A 148 7.09 8.57 -5.99
N TYR A 149 6.69 7.42 -5.48
CA TYR A 149 7.40 6.16 -5.67
C TYR A 149 7.39 5.69 -7.13
N THR A 150 8.52 5.13 -7.59
CA THR A 150 8.62 4.43 -8.88
C THR A 150 8.95 2.96 -8.59
N PRO A 151 8.10 2.01 -9.01
CA PRO A 151 8.30 0.59 -8.71
C PRO A 151 9.52 0.03 -9.43
N LYS A 152 10.18 -0.95 -8.80
CA LYS A 152 11.27 -1.71 -9.43
C LYS A 152 10.72 -2.79 -10.34
N SER A 153 9.60 -3.40 -9.92
CA SER A 153 8.92 -4.45 -10.64
C SER A 153 8.23 -3.89 -11.90
N THR A 154 8.59 -4.37 -13.08
CA THR A 154 8.00 -3.94 -14.36
C THR A 154 6.50 -4.20 -14.43
N SER A 155 6.03 -5.29 -13.81
CA SER A 155 4.61 -5.65 -13.71
C SER A 155 3.76 -4.63 -12.93
N LEU A 156 4.39 -3.80 -12.09
CA LEU A 156 3.71 -2.79 -11.29
C LEU A 156 3.73 -1.41 -11.93
N LEU A 157 4.51 -1.19 -13.00
CA LEU A 157 4.58 0.09 -13.71
C LEU A 157 3.22 0.52 -14.27
N SER A 158 2.35 -0.44 -14.63
CA SER A 158 0.99 -0.18 -15.10
C SER A 158 0.10 0.55 -14.09
N PHE A 159 0.42 0.48 -12.79
CA PHE A 159 -0.33 1.16 -11.73
C PHE A 159 0.21 2.54 -11.38
N LYS A 160 1.39 2.93 -11.90
CA LYS A 160 2.06 4.18 -11.54
C LYS A 160 1.16 5.40 -11.75
N ASP A 161 0.52 5.50 -12.91
CA ASP A 161 -0.32 6.66 -13.24
C ASP A 161 -1.54 6.76 -12.30
N VAL A 162 -2.13 5.62 -11.97
CA VAL A 162 -3.29 5.57 -11.05
C VAL A 162 -2.87 5.97 -9.63
N VAL A 163 -1.74 5.46 -9.15
CA VAL A 163 -1.25 5.71 -7.79
C VAL A 163 -0.69 7.14 -7.65
N SER A 164 -0.08 7.70 -8.69
CA SER A 164 0.41 9.09 -8.70
C SER A 164 -0.72 10.11 -8.49
N GLY A 165 -1.96 9.74 -8.83
CA GLY A 165 -3.16 10.54 -8.56
C GLY A 165 -3.49 10.74 -7.06
N LEU A 166 -2.77 10.07 -6.15
CA LEU A 166 -2.86 10.33 -4.71
C LEU A 166 -2.15 11.62 -4.27
N LYS A 167 -1.22 12.13 -5.08
CA LYS A 167 -0.40 13.28 -4.72
C LYS A 167 -1.25 14.51 -4.39
N GLY A 168 -1.07 15.06 -3.19
CA GLY A 168 -1.78 16.26 -2.76
C GLY A 168 -3.27 16.05 -2.44
N ARG A 169 -3.77 14.82 -2.39
CA ARG A 169 -5.15 14.51 -2.01
C ARG A 169 -5.35 14.52 -0.50
N SER A 170 -5.44 15.72 0.08
CA SER A 170 -5.73 15.93 1.50
C SER A 170 -7.19 15.66 1.89
N ASP A 171 -8.07 15.43 0.92
CA ASP A 171 -9.48 15.09 1.10
C ASP A 171 -9.70 13.65 1.58
N ILE A 172 -8.70 12.78 1.43
CA ILE A 172 -8.79 11.36 1.80
C ILE A 172 -8.74 11.23 3.33
N ARG A 173 -9.87 10.83 3.93
CA ARG A 173 -9.97 10.58 5.37
C ARG A 173 -9.51 9.18 5.73
N VAL A 174 -8.52 9.07 6.59
CA VAL A 174 -8.05 7.78 7.10
C VAL A 174 -9.09 7.14 8.04
N PRO A 175 -9.33 5.81 7.96
CA PRO A 175 -10.12 5.10 8.95
C PRO A 175 -9.56 5.27 10.37
N ALA A 176 -10.44 5.44 11.36
CA ALA A 176 -10.04 5.78 12.73
C ALA A 176 -9.13 4.72 13.38
N ASP A 177 -9.29 3.45 13.04
CA ASP A 177 -8.43 2.35 13.49
C ASP A 177 -7.00 2.49 12.94
N ILE A 178 -6.87 2.78 11.64
CA ILE A 178 -5.58 3.04 10.99
C ILE A 178 -4.96 4.34 11.53
N ALA A 179 -5.76 5.38 11.75
CA ALA A 179 -5.31 6.66 12.32
C ALA A 179 -4.64 6.46 13.69
N LYS A 180 -5.34 5.73 14.59
CA LYS A 180 -4.85 5.44 15.94
C LYS A 180 -3.57 4.61 15.90
N GLU A 181 -3.52 3.59 15.06
CA GLU A 181 -2.30 2.79 14.89
C GLU A 181 -1.14 3.64 14.37
N LEU A 182 -1.36 4.50 13.36
CA LEU A 182 -0.34 5.40 12.83
C LEU A 182 0.17 6.43 13.85
N ALA A 183 -0.72 6.97 14.67
CA ALA A 183 -0.37 7.94 15.70
C ALA A 183 0.56 7.33 16.77
N ASN A 184 0.38 6.04 17.06
CA ASN A 184 1.13 5.34 18.10
C ASN A 184 2.50 4.80 17.64
N ILE A 185 2.84 4.88 16.35
CA ILE A 185 4.15 4.43 15.87
C ILE A 185 5.24 5.37 16.40
N GLN A 186 6.27 4.78 17.02
CA GLN A 186 7.48 5.51 17.37
C GLN A 186 8.47 5.40 16.19
N GLY A 187 8.80 6.54 15.57
CA GLY A 187 9.70 6.62 14.41
C GLY A 187 9.00 6.51 13.05
N TYR A 188 9.80 6.20 12.03
CA TYR A 188 9.38 6.22 10.61
C TYR A 188 9.03 4.86 10.02
N SER A 189 9.24 3.77 10.77
CA SER A 189 8.98 2.42 10.28
C SER A 189 7.54 1.99 10.56
N VAL A 190 6.78 1.73 9.49
CA VAL A 190 5.44 1.16 9.59
C VAL A 190 5.59 -0.35 9.64
N TYR A 191 5.09 -1.00 10.70
CA TYR A 191 5.13 -2.46 10.79
C TYR A 191 4.24 -3.12 9.72
N TYR A 192 4.62 -4.34 9.29
CA TYR A 192 4.04 -5.00 8.12
C TYR A 192 2.51 -5.15 8.17
N SER A 193 1.93 -5.47 9.32
CA SER A 193 0.47 -5.65 9.43
C SER A 193 -0.31 -4.35 9.18
N LEU A 194 0.20 -3.20 9.67
CA LEU A 194 -0.39 -1.90 9.38
C LEU A 194 -0.12 -1.45 7.95
N ALA A 195 1.07 -1.70 7.41
CA ALA A 195 1.36 -1.44 6.00
C ALA A 195 0.35 -2.18 5.08
N ARG A 196 0.01 -3.43 5.42
CA ARG A 196 -1.01 -4.21 4.70
C ARG A 196 -2.42 -3.65 4.85
N LYS A 197 -2.80 -3.12 6.02
CA LYS A 197 -4.08 -2.43 6.22
C LYS A 197 -4.17 -1.17 5.37
N ILE A 198 -3.12 -0.35 5.40
CA ILE A 198 -2.99 0.88 4.60
C ILE A 198 -3.08 0.56 3.11
N ALA A 199 -2.30 -0.43 2.63
CA ALA A 199 -2.29 -0.82 1.23
C ALA A 199 -3.65 -1.32 0.75
N ARG A 200 -4.36 -2.13 1.55
CA ARG A 200 -5.73 -2.58 1.21
C ARG A 200 -6.72 -1.43 1.17
N TYR A 201 -6.64 -0.52 2.13
CA TYR A 201 -7.53 0.64 2.19
C TYR A 201 -7.34 1.54 0.96
N ILE A 202 -6.11 1.95 0.67
CA ILE A 202 -5.78 2.78 -0.49
C ILE A 202 -6.09 2.05 -1.79
N GLY A 203 -5.70 0.77 -1.91
CA GLY A 203 -5.97 -0.04 -3.09
C GLY A 203 -7.47 -0.13 -3.40
N SER A 204 -8.29 -0.39 -2.38
CA SER A 204 -9.75 -0.44 -2.54
C SER A 204 -10.34 0.92 -2.93
N MET A 205 -9.83 2.01 -2.35
CA MET A 205 -10.27 3.37 -2.68
C MET A 205 -9.90 3.75 -4.12
N LEU A 206 -8.67 3.50 -4.56
CA LEU A 206 -8.22 3.74 -5.93
C LEU A 206 -8.99 2.88 -6.93
N PHE A 207 -9.20 1.61 -6.58
CA PHE A 207 -9.93 0.67 -7.39
C PHE A 207 -11.39 1.13 -7.59
N ASN A 208 -12.10 1.46 -6.51
CA ASN A 208 -13.47 1.98 -6.60
C ASN A 208 -13.51 3.29 -7.39
N GLY A 209 -12.56 4.21 -7.19
CA GLY A 209 -12.55 5.48 -7.93
C GLY A 209 -12.43 5.34 -9.45
N LYS A 210 -11.81 4.27 -9.96
CA LYS A 210 -11.54 4.07 -11.39
C LYS A 210 -12.37 2.99 -12.06
N TYR A 211 -12.84 2.00 -11.30
CA TYR A 211 -13.40 0.77 -11.86
C TYR A 211 -14.82 0.45 -11.36
N ASN A 212 -15.54 1.44 -10.83
CA ASN A 212 -16.94 1.27 -10.41
C ASN A 212 -17.87 0.82 -11.55
N ASP A 213 -17.50 1.08 -12.81
CA ASP A 213 -18.33 0.74 -13.98
C ASP A 213 -18.15 -0.72 -14.46
N ILE A 214 -17.21 -1.47 -13.87
CA ILE A 214 -17.02 -2.88 -14.25
C ILE A 214 -18.18 -3.70 -13.69
N PRO A 215 -18.93 -4.44 -14.53
CA PRO A 215 -20.00 -5.30 -14.06
C PRO A 215 -19.44 -6.39 -13.14
N ALA A 216 -20.07 -6.57 -11.98
CA ALA A 216 -19.62 -7.51 -10.94
C ALA A 216 -19.80 -9.00 -11.33
N ALA A 217 -20.38 -9.28 -12.50
CA ALA A 217 -20.70 -10.62 -12.98
C ALA A 217 -19.65 -11.14 -13.99
N GLY A 218 -19.43 -12.46 -13.97
CA GLY A 218 -18.55 -13.15 -14.92
C GLY A 218 -17.05 -12.87 -14.72
N GLU A 219 -16.33 -12.77 -15.83
CA GLU A 219 -14.87 -12.60 -15.89
C GLU A 219 -14.37 -11.28 -15.26
N GLY A 220 -15.25 -10.28 -15.14
CA GLY A 220 -14.95 -9.00 -14.49
C GLY A 220 -14.40 -9.21 -13.08
N LYS A 221 -15.01 -10.10 -12.28
CA LYS A 221 -14.64 -10.32 -10.88
C LYS A 221 -13.19 -10.79 -10.70
N GLY A 222 -12.69 -11.64 -11.60
CA GLY A 222 -11.31 -12.10 -11.60
C GLY A 222 -10.35 -10.96 -11.88
N ARG A 223 -10.61 -10.19 -12.94
CA ARG A 223 -9.80 -9.03 -13.32
C ARG A 223 -9.79 -7.95 -12.23
N MET A 224 -10.91 -7.70 -11.57
CA MET A 224 -11.01 -6.76 -10.43
C MET A 224 -10.10 -7.18 -9.28
N ARG A 225 -10.08 -8.47 -8.91
CA ARG A 225 -9.21 -8.99 -7.85
C ARG A 225 -7.74 -8.86 -8.19
N VAL A 226 -7.35 -9.24 -9.41
CA VAL A 226 -5.96 -9.13 -9.89
C VAL A 226 -5.50 -7.67 -9.88
N THR A 227 -6.34 -6.75 -10.38
CA THR A 227 -6.04 -5.31 -10.42
C THR A 227 -5.87 -4.73 -9.01
N ASN A 228 -6.82 -5.01 -8.09
CA ASN A 228 -6.72 -4.54 -6.71
C ASN A 228 -5.49 -5.13 -6.01
N ASN A 229 -5.20 -6.42 -6.19
CA ASN A 229 -4.00 -7.05 -5.65
C ASN A 229 -2.71 -6.42 -6.19
N GLY A 230 -2.68 -6.05 -7.48
CA GLY A 230 -1.57 -5.33 -8.09
C GLY A 230 -1.35 -3.95 -7.48
N MET A 231 -2.42 -3.18 -7.23
CA MET A 231 -2.33 -1.90 -6.51
C MET A 231 -1.83 -2.08 -5.08
N VAL A 232 -2.34 -3.08 -4.35
CA VAL A 232 -1.89 -3.41 -2.99
C VAL A 232 -0.40 -3.77 -2.99
N ALA A 233 0.06 -4.56 -3.97
CA ALA A 233 1.48 -4.91 -4.12
C ALA A 233 2.34 -3.69 -4.40
N TYR A 234 1.91 -2.79 -5.30
CA TYR A 234 2.58 -1.51 -5.56
C TYR A 234 2.77 -0.71 -4.27
N ILE A 235 1.70 -0.55 -3.49
CA ILE A 235 1.72 0.25 -2.26
C ILE A 235 2.63 -0.40 -1.20
N LEU A 236 2.61 -1.73 -1.08
CA LEU A 236 3.52 -2.44 -0.18
C LEU A 236 4.99 -2.29 -0.61
N GLU A 237 5.29 -2.36 -1.91
CA GLU A 237 6.65 -2.12 -2.44
C GLU A 237 7.11 -0.69 -2.12
N ALA A 238 6.23 0.31 -2.30
CA ALA A 238 6.49 1.71 -1.99
C ALA A 238 6.80 1.94 -0.50
N LEU A 239 6.11 1.23 0.39
CA LEU A 239 6.33 1.28 1.84
C LEU A 239 7.61 0.53 2.29
N GLY A 240 8.43 0.04 1.36
CA GLY A 240 9.63 -0.75 1.66
C GLY A 240 9.33 -2.15 2.19
N MET A 241 8.07 -2.59 2.12
CA MET A 241 7.60 -3.88 2.55
C MET A 241 7.45 -4.79 1.34
N CYS A 242 8.58 -5.17 0.74
CA CYS A 242 8.58 -6.15 -0.34
C CYS A 242 8.20 -7.54 0.22
N CYS A 243 6.92 -7.87 0.16
CA CYS A 243 6.52 -9.27 0.20
C CYS A 243 6.83 -9.87 -1.16
N ARG A 244 7.68 -10.91 -1.19
CA ARG A 244 7.52 -11.97 -2.19
C ARG A 244 6.11 -12.54 -2.01
N LEU A 245 5.12 -11.92 -2.65
CA LEU A 245 3.77 -12.45 -2.87
C LEU A 245 3.91 -13.64 -3.80
N ARG A 246 4.45 -14.74 -3.27
CA ARG A 246 4.50 -16.03 -3.94
C ARG A 246 3.06 -16.53 -3.98
N ALA A 247 2.51 -16.50 -5.19
CA ALA A 247 1.23 -17.00 -5.67
C ALA A 247 0.32 -17.71 -4.65
N LEU A 248 -0.87 -17.13 -4.44
CA LEU A 248 -2.11 -17.87 -4.14
C LEU A 248 -2.95 -17.87 -5.41
#